data_AF-A0A1C5LGK2-F1
#
_entry.id   AF-A0A1C5LGK2-F1
#
_cell.length_a   1.000
_cell.length_b   1.000
_cell.length_c   1.000
_cell.angle_alpha   90.00
_cell.angle_beta   90.00
_cell.angle_gamma   90.00
#
_symmetry.space_group_name_H-M   'P 1'
#
loop_
_entity.id
_entity.type
_entity.pdbx_description
1 polymer ?
#
loop_
_entity_poly.entity_id
_entity_poly.type
_entity_poly.pdbx_seq_one_letter_code
_entity_poly.pdbx_strand_id
1 'polypeptide(L)'
;MKKITAALLAGIMTLSLLAGCEFTDQLAERAADMKAITTEMRKSQEVQVIREEDKTVIATLNTQEEISQLFEEMNLAVNWKLVQNPKSETVSYRCVLSQDDTQHFGEDKSDVEQSEIMEMVFYQDVPYITLILGNVSLHFQMDKNIDPFFESLES
;
A
#
# COMPACT_ATOMS: atom_id res chain seq x y z
N MET A 1 -11.70 -75.21 -10.98
CA MET A 1 -10.55 -75.38 -10.08
C MET A 1 -9.50 -74.32 -10.39
N LYS A 2 -9.07 -73.58 -9.35
CA LYS A 2 -7.80 -72.84 -9.19
C LYS A 2 -7.45 -71.76 -10.24
N LYS A 3 -7.59 -70.47 -9.88
CA LYS A 3 -6.51 -69.53 -9.47
C LYS A 3 -5.52 -69.29 -10.64
N ILE A 4 -5.27 -68.08 -11.11
CA ILE A 4 -4.48 -67.05 -10.41
C ILE A 4 -4.79 -65.67 -11.03
N THR A 5 -5.13 -64.73 -10.15
CA THR A 5 -5.17 -63.29 -10.34
C THR A 5 -3.75 -62.75 -10.56
N ALA A 6 -3.55 -61.94 -11.61
CA ALA A 6 -2.37 -61.09 -11.75
C ALA A 6 -2.84 -59.63 -11.77
N ALA A 7 -2.61 -58.97 -10.65
CA ALA A 7 -2.75 -57.54 -10.45
C ALA A 7 -1.70 -56.78 -11.28
N LEU A 8 -2.07 -55.61 -11.79
CA LEU A 8 -1.35 -54.33 -11.65
C LEU A 8 -1.90 -53.36 -12.70
N LEU A 9 -2.80 -52.47 -12.28
CA LEU A 9 -3.09 -51.19 -12.95
C LEU A 9 -3.79 -50.30 -11.92
N ALA A 10 -3.06 -50.00 -10.84
CA ALA A 10 -3.37 -48.92 -9.92
C ALA A 10 -2.15 -48.00 -9.94
N GLY A 11 -2.25 -46.88 -10.63
CA GLY A 11 -1.09 -46.02 -10.82
C GLY A 11 -1.36 -44.71 -11.56
N ILE A 12 -2.51 -44.07 -11.37
CA ILE A 12 -2.69 -42.64 -11.73
C ILE A 12 -3.68 -42.00 -10.75
N MET A 13 -3.24 -41.66 -9.53
CA MET A 13 -3.99 -40.71 -8.68
C MET A 13 -3.14 -40.12 -7.55
N THR A 14 -2.00 -39.52 -7.86
CA THR A 14 -1.30 -38.66 -6.89
C THR A 14 -0.39 -37.69 -7.62
N LEU A 15 -0.88 -36.53 -8.05
CA LEU A 15 -0.05 -35.35 -8.34
C LEU A 15 -0.94 -34.13 -8.65
N SER A 16 -1.66 -33.64 -7.64
CA SER A 16 -2.31 -32.32 -7.71
C SER A 16 -2.32 -31.55 -6.39
N LEU A 17 -1.46 -31.91 -5.43
CA LEU A 17 -1.40 -31.26 -4.11
C LEU A 17 -0.12 -30.46 -3.83
N LEU A 18 0.78 -30.28 -4.80
CA LEU A 18 2.07 -29.61 -4.57
C LEU A 18 2.23 -28.23 -5.23
N ALA A 19 1.21 -27.68 -5.89
CA ALA A 19 1.24 -26.31 -6.42
C ALA A 19 0.75 -25.24 -5.42
N GLY A 20 0.57 -25.60 -4.14
CA GLY A 20 -0.05 -24.71 -3.13
C GLY A 20 0.91 -24.03 -2.15
N CYS A 21 2.16 -24.49 -1.99
CA CYS A 21 3.05 -23.91 -0.98
C CYS A 21 3.71 -22.61 -1.44
N GLU A 22 4.15 -22.51 -2.69
CA GLU A 22 4.83 -21.31 -3.22
C GLU A 22 3.93 -20.07 -3.24
N PHE A 23 2.63 -20.26 -3.47
CA PHE A 23 1.65 -19.17 -3.43
C PHE A 23 1.36 -18.71 -1.99
N THR A 24 1.40 -19.63 -1.03
CA THR A 24 1.14 -19.34 0.39
C THR A 24 2.32 -18.63 1.03
N ASP A 25 3.55 -19.02 0.70
CA ASP A 25 4.77 -18.37 1.19
C ASP A 25 4.93 -16.96 0.59
N GLN A 26 4.65 -16.79 -0.72
CA GLN A 26 4.60 -15.45 -1.33
C GLN A 26 3.50 -14.57 -0.72
N LEU A 27 2.33 -15.13 -0.37
CA LEU A 27 1.27 -14.38 0.31
C LEU A 27 1.67 -13.96 1.72
N ALA A 28 2.39 -14.81 2.46
CA ALA A 28 2.86 -14.52 3.81
C ALA A 28 3.98 -13.47 3.82
N GLU A 29 4.94 -13.56 2.89
CA GLU A 29 6.00 -12.56 2.70
C GLU A 29 5.40 -11.21 2.27
N ARG A 30 4.47 -11.20 1.31
CA ARG A 30 3.79 -9.98 0.86
C ARG A 30 2.86 -9.35 1.91
N ALA A 31 2.26 -10.15 2.78
CA ALA A 31 1.50 -9.65 3.92
C ALA A 31 2.42 -9.00 4.98
N ALA A 32 3.65 -9.50 5.12
CA ALA A 32 4.65 -8.86 5.96
C ALA A 32 5.10 -7.50 5.36
N ASP A 33 5.26 -7.43 4.04
CA ASP A 33 5.56 -6.17 3.33
C ASP A 33 4.48 -5.11 3.54
N MET A 34 3.20 -5.48 3.38
CA MET A 34 2.09 -4.55 3.60
C MET A 34 1.99 -4.06 5.04
N LYS A 35 2.20 -4.96 6.01
CA LYS A 35 2.20 -4.56 7.42
C LYS A 35 3.35 -3.59 7.72
N ALA A 36 4.53 -3.81 7.15
CA ALA A 36 5.67 -2.91 7.29
C ALA A 36 5.36 -1.54 6.68
N ILE A 37 4.84 -1.50 5.45
CA ILE A 37 4.44 -0.27 4.75
C ILE A 37 3.42 0.52 5.57
N THR A 38 2.34 -0.11 6.04
CA THR A 38 1.34 0.54 6.89
C THR A 38 1.93 1.04 8.21
N THR A 39 2.94 0.34 8.75
CA THR A 39 3.65 0.78 9.96
C THR A 39 4.48 2.04 9.69
N GLU A 40 5.18 2.11 8.56
CA GLU A 40 5.93 3.30 8.16
C GLU A 40 4.99 4.49 7.88
N MET A 41 3.88 4.28 7.17
CA MET A 41 2.87 5.32 6.93
C MET A 41 2.38 5.96 8.23
N ARG A 42 2.12 5.15 9.26
CA ARG A 42 1.65 5.63 10.57
C ARG A 42 2.67 6.44 11.36
N LYS A 43 3.93 6.51 10.93
CA LYS A 43 4.95 7.37 11.54
C LYS A 43 4.94 8.80 10.97
N SER A 44 4.20 9.06 9.90
CA SER A 44 4.11 10.40 9.31
C SER A 44 3.65 11.42 10.35
N GLN A 45 4.37 12.53 10.44
CA GLN A 45 3.99 13.67 11.27
C GLN A 45 3.32 14.77 10.44
N GLU A 46 3.52 14.75 9.13
CA GLU A 46 2.84 15.63 8.19
C GLU A 46 2.46 14.88 6.92
N VAL A 47 1.31 15.23 6.35
CA VAL A 47 0.88 14.83 5.01
C VAL A 47 0.48 16.06 4.21
N GLN A 48 1.22 16.33 3.13
CA GLN A 48 0.83 17.35 2.16
C GLN A 48 -0.04 16.73 1.07
N VAL A 49 -1.25 17.24 0.90
CA VAL A 49 -2.19 16.80 -0.16
C VAL A 49 -2.07 17.77 -1.33
N ILE A 50 -1.70 17.25 -2.49
CA ILE A 50 -1.38 18.00 -3.70
C ILE A 50 -2.35 17.59 -4.80
N ARG A 51 -3.05 18.56 -5.39
CA ARG A 51 -3.85 18.32 -6.59
C ARG A 51 -2.93 18.23 -7.81
N GLU A 52 -3.10 17.19 -8.63
CA GLU A 52 -2.17 16.95 -9.74
C GLU A 52 -2.32 17.96 -10.88
N GLU A 53 -3.55 18.42 -11.14
CA GLU A 53 -3.89 19.30 -12.27
C GLU A 53 -3.05 20.58 -12.29
N ASP A 54 -2.91 21.23 -11.14
CA ASP A 54 -2.25 22.53 -10.99
C ASP A 54 -1.05 22.50 -10.05
N LYS A 55 -0.73 21.33 -9.47
CA LYS A 55 0.35 21.13 -8.49
C LYS A 55 0.19 21.97 -7.23
N THR A 56 -1.05 22.33 -6.88
CA THR A 56 -1.35 23.10 -5.68
C THR A 56 -1.45 22.20 -4.46
N VAL A 57 -0.81 22.60 -3.36
CA VAL A 57 -1.04 21.99 -2.04
C VAL A 57 -2.41 22.46 -1.55
N ILE A 58 -3.38 21.56 -1.52
CA ILE A 58 -4.76 21.85 -1.11
C ILE A 58 -4.97 21.69 0.40
N ALA A 59 -4.14 20.88 1.07
CA ALA A 59 -4.18 20.70 2.50
C ALA A 59 -2.83 20.25 3.06
N THR A 60 -2.59 20.55 4.34
CA THR A 60 -1.45 20.05 5.11
C THR A 60 -2.00 19.46 6.41
N LEU A 61 -1.97 18.14 6.52
CA LEU A 61 -2.45 17.39 7.68
C LEU A 61 -1.27 17.19 8.62
N ASN A 62 -1.29 17.77 9.81
CA ASN A 62 -0.16 17.70 10.76
C ASN A 62 -0.58 17.35 12.19
N THR A 63 -1.88 17.10 12.40
CA THR A 63 -2.38 16.53 13.64
C THR A 63 -2.59 15.03 13.51
N GLN A 64 -2.48 14.31 14.64
CA GLN A 64 -2.75 12.88 14.68
C GLN A 64 -4.18 12.54 14.22
N GLU A 65 -5.16 13.40 14.52
CA GLU A 65 -6.56 13.19 14.16
C GLU A 65 -6.76 13.25 12.64
N GLU A 66 -6.25 14.30 11.99
CA GLU A 66 -6.35 14.48 10.53
C GLU A 66 -5.66 13.36 9.76
N ILE A 67 -4.44 13.01 10.18
CA ILE A 67 -3.66 11.94 9.54
C ILE A 67 -4.35 10.58 9.75
N SER A 68 -4.91 10.33 10.94
CA SER A 68 -5.67 9.10 11.21
C SER A 68 -6.93 9.03 10.35
N GLN A 69 -7.64 10.16 10.18
CA GLN A 69 -8.83 10.22 9.35
C GLN A 69 -8.53 9.88 7.87
N LEU A 70 -7.43 10.40 7.31
CA LEU A 70 -6.98 10.01 5.97
C LEU A 70 -6.76 8.49 5.88
N PHE A 71 -6.03 7.91 6.83
CA PHE A 71 -5.73 6.48 6.82
C PHE A 71 -6.95 5.57 7.08
N GLU A 72 -7.91 6.05 7.85
CA GLU A 72 -9.21 5.40 8.03
C GLU A 72 -10.01 5.42 6.73
N GLU A 73 -10.01 6.55 6.03
CA GLU A 73 -10.70 6.68 4.75
C GLU A 73 -10.07 5.80 3.67
N MET A 74 -8.75 5.68 3.67
CA MET A 74 -8.01 4.71 2.84
C MET A 74 -8.33 3.25 3.18
N ASN A 75 -8.87 3.00 4.38
CA ASN A 75 -9.23 1.68 4.88
C ASN A 75 -8.04 0.70 4.83
N LEU A 76 -6.88 1.13 5.34
CA LEU A 76 -5.62 0.36 5.37
C LEU A 76 -5.73 -1.02 6.04
N ALA A 77 -6.84 -1.29 6.75
CA ALA A 77 -7.12 -2.56 7.41
C ALA A 77 -7.64 -3.65 6.45
N VAL A 78 -7.99 -3.30 5.20
CA VAL A 78 -8.53 -4.27 4.21
C VAL A 78 -7.44 -4.73 3.24
N ASN A 79 -7.61 -5.96 2.73
CA ASN A 79 -6.70 -6.68 1.84
C ASN A 79 -6.57 -6.01 0.47
N TRP A 80 -5.91 -4.86 0.42
CA TRP A 80 -5.52 -4.19 -0.81
C TRP A 80 -4.84 -5.17 -1.75
N LYS A 81 -5.33 -5.22 -2.98
CA LYS A 81 -4.84 -6.17 -3.97
C LYS A 81 -3.67 -5.55 -4.73
N LEU A 82 -2.49 -6.15 -4.63
CA LEU A 82 -1.36 -5.76 -5.49
C LEU A 82 -1.74 -5.97 -6.97
N VAL A 83 -1.55 -4.94 -7.78
CA VAL A 83 -1.86 -4.94 -9.21
C VAL A 83 -0.64 -4.52 -10.03
N GLN A 84 -0.74 -4.67 -11.35
CA GLN A 84 0.24 -4.08 -12.25
C GLN A 84 0.04 -2.56 -12.33
N ASN A 85 1.09 -1.86 -12.76
CA ASN A 85 1.13 -0.40 -12.81
C ASN A 85 -0.06 0.20 -13.60
N PRO A 86 -0.88 1.08 -12.99
CA PRO A 86 -2.04 1.71 -13.61
C PRO A 86 -1.65 2.87 -14.55
N LYS A 87 -0.61 2.73 -15.39
CA LYS A 87 -0.02 3.81 -16.22
C LYS A 87 -1.01 4.51 -17.18
N SER A 88 -2.16 3.91 -17.46
CA SER A 88 -3.21 4.48 -18.32
C SER A 88 -4.11 5.48 -17.61
N GLU A 89 -4.08 5.51 -16.28
CA GLU A 89 -5.02 6.27 -15.47
C GLU A 89 -4.49 7.69 -15.20
N THR A 90 -5.39 8.66 -15.19
CA THR A 90 -5.08 10.05 -14.86
C THR A 90 -4.86 10.16 -13.35
N VAL A 91 -3.74 10.75 -12.93
CA VAL A 91 -3.47 11.03 -11.51
C VAL A 91 -4.36 12.20 -11.06
N SER A 92 -5.08 12.04 -9.95
CA SER A 92 -5.93 13.08 -9.35
C SER A 92 -5.19 13.84 -8.26
N TYR A 93 -4.62 13.10 -7.30
CA TYR A 93 -3.96 13.65 -6.13
C TYR A 93 -2.66 12.93 -5.81
N ARG A 94 -1.74 13.66 -5.17
CA ARG A 94 -0.54 13.12 -4.53
C ARG A 94 -0.58 13.47 -3.05
N CYS A 95 -0.13 12.55 -2.21
CA CYS A 95 0.11 12.81 -0.80
C CYS A 95 1.58 12.56 -0.49
N VAL A 96 2.28 13.57 0.02
CA VAL A 96 3.67 13.45 0.46
C VAL A 96 3.67 13.31 1.98
N LEU A 97 4.09 12.14 2.45
CA LEU A 97 4.21 11.83 3.88
C LEU A 97 5.63 12.16 4.31
N SER A 98 5.74 12.95 5.37
CA SER A 98 7.02 13.36 5.92
C SER A 98 7.07 13.17 7.44
N GLN A 99 8.29 13.02 7.95
CA GLN A 99 8.58 12.87 9.37
C GLN A 99 9.75 13.80 9.73
N ASP A 100 9.76 14.31 10.96
CA ASP A 100 10.92 14.99 11.52
C ASP A 100 12.07 13.98 11.68
N ASP A 101 13.28 14.39 11.30
CA ASP A 101 14.46 13.59 11.56
C ASP A 101 14.65 13.35 13.07
N THR A 102 15.28 12.23 13.42
CA THR A 102 15.51 11.91 14.83
C THR A 102 16.53 12.89 15.40
N GLN A 103 16.09 13.77 16.30
CA GLN A 103 16.96 14.68 17.03
C GLN A 103 18.10 13.90 17.71
N HIS A 104 19.34 14.12 17.28
CA HIS A 104 20.49 13.53 17.93
C HIS A 104 20.88 14.33 19.18
N PHE A 105 21.55 13.65 20.12
CA PHE A 105 21.96 14.28 21.37
C PHE A 105 22.96 15.43 21.10
N GLY A 106 22.52 16.67 21.36
CA GLY A 106 23.31 17.88 21.13
C GLY A 106 22.80 18.79 20.01
N GLU A 107 21.76 18.39 19.27
CA GLU A 107 21.09 19.23 18.27
C GLU A 107 19.97 20.05 18.91
N ASP A 108 19.81 21.31 18.48
CA ASP A 108 18.69 22.15 18.89
C ASP A 108 17.43 21.77 18.08
N LYS A 109 16.25 21.86 18.71
CA LYS A 109 14.98 21.48 18.08
C LYS A 109 14.63 22.28 16.81
N SER A 110 15.22 23.46 16.64
CA SER A 110 15.02 24.31 15.45
C SER A 110 15.73 23.78 14.21
N ASP A 111 16.66 22.85 14.38
CA ASP A 111 17.56 22.38 13.32
C ASP A 111 17.15 21.00 12.79
N VAL A 112 16.03 20.46 13.27
CA VAL A 112 15.50 19.18 12.84
C VAL A 112 14.85 19.36 11.46
N GLU A 113 15.51 18.81 10.43
CA GLU A 113 14.98 18.77 9.07
C GLU A 113 13.85 17.74 8.97
N GLN A 114 12.90 18.00 8.08
CA GLN A 114 11.78 17.11 7.79
C GLN A 114 12.12 16.30 6.54
N SER A 115 12.07 14.98 6.65
CA SER A 115 12.38 14.06 5.55
C SER A 115 11.12 13.40 4.99
N GLU A 116 11.06 13.30 3.66
CA GLU A 116 10.02 12.54 2.96
C GLU A 116 10.23 11.04 3.19
N ILE A 117 9.19 10.37 3.67
CA ILE A 117 9.23 8.92 3.91
C ILE A 117 8.47 8.13 2.84
N MET A 118 7.47 8.75 2.21
CA MET A 118 6.63 8.10 1.20
C MET A 118 5.85 9.13 0.39
N GLU A 119 5.67 8.83 -0.89
CA GLU A 119 4.66 9.47 -1.73
C GLU A 119 3.53 8.49 -2.06
N MET A 120 2.29 8.95 -1.94
CA MET A 120 1.10 8.23 -2.37
C MET A 120 0.49 8.92 -3.58
N VAL A 121 0.15 8.16 -4.62
CA VAL A 121 -0.43 8.67 -5.85
C VAL A 121 -1.81 8.04 -6.04
N PHE A 122 -2.82 8.89 -6.17
CA PHE A 122 -4.21 8.53 -6.38
C PHE A 122 -4.65 8.85 -7.81
N TYR A 123 -5.61 8.09 -8.32
CA TYR A 123 -6.03 8.15 -9.72
C TYR A 123 -7.50 8.49 -9.81
N GLN A 124 -7.82 9.35 -10.78
CA GLN A 124 -9.16 9.88 -10.99
C GLN A 124 -10.15 8.77 -11.32
N ASP A 125 -11.31 8.79 -10.65
CA ASP A 125 -12.47 7.91 -10.89
C ASP A 125 -12.22 6.40 -10.69
N VAL A 126 -11.02 6.00 -10.26
CA VAL A 126 -10.64 4.58 -10.09
C VAL A 126 -10.01 4.35 -8.72
N PRO A 127 -10.34 3.23 -8.03
CA PRO A 127 -9.84 2.95 -6.69
C PRO A 127 -8.43 2.35 -6.77
N TYR A 128 -7.47 3.08 -7.32
CA TYR A 128 -6.06 2.67 -7.36
C TYR A 128 -5.21 3.62 -6.53
N ILE A 129 -4.16 3.07 -5.94
CA ILE A 129 -3.11 3.82 -5.27
C ILE A 129 -1.75 3.29 -5.67
N THR A 130 -0.80 4.19 -5.85
CA THR A 130 0.62 3.85 -5.95
C THR A 130 1.35 4.39 -4.74
N LEU A 131 2.08 3.52 -4.04
CA LEU A 131 2.97 3.90 -2.96
C LEU A 131 4.40 3.94 -3.49
N ILE A 132 5.08 5.05 -3.32
CA ILE A 132 6.46 5.28 -3.73
C ILE A 132 7.31 5.41 -2.46
N LEU A 133 8.26 4.50 -2.29
CA LEU A 133 9.20 4.48 -1.18
C LEU A 133 10.62 4.49 -1.76
N GLY A 134 11.27 5.65 -1.77
CA GLY A 134 12.56 5.83 -2.43
C GLY A 134 12.50 5.48 -3.92
N ASN A 135 13.18 4.41 -4.33
CA ASN A 135 13.19 3.93 -5.72
C ASN A 135 12.22 2.78 -6.00
N VAL A 136 11.39 2.39 -5.03
CA VAL A 136 10.41 1.31 -5.15
C VAL A 136 9.02 1.90 -5.33
N SER A 137 8.27 1.38 -6.29
CA SER A 137 6.85 1.72 -6.48
C SER A 137 5.98 0.47 -6.41
N LEU A 138 4.93 0.53 -5.59
CA LEU A 138 3.98 -0.55 -5.40
C LEU A 138 2.58 -0.06 -5.76
N HIS A 139 1.83 -0.87 -6.50
CA HIS A 139 0.52 -0.48 -7.03
C HIS A 139 -0.57 -1.36 -6.44
N PHE A 140 -1.61 -0.75 -5.89
CA PHE A 140 -2.69 -1.46 -5.24
C PHE A 140 -4.05 -1.01 -5.76
N GLN A 141 -4.97 -1.97 -5.83
CA GLN A 141 -6.39 -1.72 -5.95
C GLN A 141 -6.98 -1.61 -4.54
N MET A 142 -7.59 -0.46 -4.27
CA MET A 142 -8.37 -0.15 -3.09
C MET A 142 -9.83 -0.63 -3.25
N ASP A 143 -10.58 -0.66 -2.15
CA ASP A 143 -11.99 -1.06 -2.17
C ASP A 143 -12.94 0.07 -2.61
N LYS A 144 -12.51 1.33 -2.45
CA LYS A 144 -13.31 2.50 -2.78
C LYS A 144 -12.43 3.63 -3.34
N ASN A 145 -13.05 4.50 -4.12
CA ASN A 145 -12.44 5.76 -4.54
C ASN A 145 -12.42 6.72 -3.33
N ILE A 146 -11.29 7.40 -3.15
CA ILE A 146 -11.05 8.37 -2.07
C ILE A 146 -11.11 9.83 -2.56
N ASP A 147 -11.24 10.09 -3.87
CA ASP A 147 -11.38 11.46 -4.41
C ASP A 147 -12.40 12.33 -3.62
N PRO A 148 -13.60 11.83 -3.21
CA PRO A 148 -14.55 12.65 -2.44
C PRO A 148 -14.01 13.16 -1.09
N PHE A 149 -13.08 12.43 -0.47
CA PHE A 149 -12.41 12.90 0.74
C PHE A 149 -11.48 14.08 0.41
N PHE A 150 -10.68 13.99 -0.65
CA PHE A 150 -9.80 15.08 -1.06
C PHE A 150 -10.57 16.32 -1.48
N GLU A 151 -11.65 16.16 -2.24
CA GLU A 151 -12.56 17.26 -2.60
C GLU A 151 -13.13 17.98 -1.38
N SER A 152 -13.37 17.25 -0.28
CA SER A 152 -13.86 17.86 0.98
C SER A 152 -12.84 18.75 1.68
N LEU A 153 -11.54 18.54 1.44
CA LEU A 153 -10.45 19.33 2.02
C LEU A 153 -10.25 20.68 1.31
N GLU A 154 -10.81 20.85 0.12
CA GLU A 154 -10.67 22.05 -0.71
C GLU A 154 -11.62 23.19 -0.30
N SER A 155 -12.39 23.00 0.80
CA SER A 155 -13.52 23.85 1.21
C SER A 155 -13.18 25.03 2.13
#